data_AF-A0A7Y5LE83-F1
#
_entry.id   AF-A0A7Y5LE83-F1
#
_cell.length_a   1.000
_cell.length_b   1.000
_cell.length_c   1.000
_cell.angle_alpha   90.00
_cell.angle_beta   90.00
_cell.angle_gamma   90.00
#
_symmetry.space_group_name_H-M   'P 1'
#
loop_
_entity.id
_entity.type
_entity.pdbx_description
1 polymer ?
#
loop_
_entity_poly.entity_id
_entity_poly.type
_entity_poly.pdbx_seq_one_letter_code
_entity_poly.pdbx_strand_id
1 'polypeptide(L)'
;MRKKRRPPAGMQLFSFRVSVLLAMSAAAGSPQGGNVLYNGIRLPSQWPPTGIKLSHEPLPDPPYLASPPDIIPIDVGRQLFVDHFLIEETTLRRTFHQAEYFAGNPVLRPDRPWELRRDGGGGAMPFSDGVFYDPHDRLYKMWYLGLGATLYATSKDGIHWDKPKLDVEPGTNVVHRGNRDSSTVWLDLEESDPQRRYKFLYNPGNMRPMILHFSSDGIHWGQPVAQSMKVADRTTFFRNPFRKVWVYSIRDHTPGVISPQRTRRPGEHVRFRTYAESPNIAAGLQWKPVPWIGADRLDATRVDLNVRPELYNLDAVAYESVMVGLFSIWRGQFKDREKPNEIVAGFSRDGFHWYRPSRRAFIPVSARHGDWNHGNVQSAGGVCLLVGDRLFFYVSGRSRAPGVIGQNSTGLATIRRDGFVSMDAGAAEGTLTTRPVSFRGKRLFVNANTEAGELTVEVLDQKGRAIPAFSRSQCIPVRADNTAQEVSWKNADLSSLSGRPVRFRFYLRYGRLYAFWVSPDASGASYGYVGAGGPGFTGPTDTVGTGIYKHCCASEILH
;
A
#
# COMPACT_ATOMS: atom_id res chain seq x y z
N MET A 1 21.59 -15.28 78.88
CA MET A 1 21.17 -14.11 78.08
C MET A 1 22.36 -13.53 77.34
N ARG A 2 22.24 -13.42 76.01
CA ARG A 2 22.92 -12.55 75.01
C ARG A 2 24.32 -11.96 75.27
N LYS A 3 25.21 -12.20 74.29
CA LYS A 3 25.89 -11.24 73.37
C LYS A 3 26.90 -12.11 72.58
N LYS A 4 27.28 -11.94 71.31
CA LYS A 4 27.37 -10.87 70.29
C LYS A 4 27.88 -11.65 69.04
N ARG A 5 27.47 -11.48 67.78
CA ARG A 5 27.89 -10.47 66.78
C ARG A 5 27.60 -11.07 65.38
N ARG A 6 27.23 -10.23 64.40
CA ARG A 6 27.08 -10.56 62.96
C ARG A 6 28.43 -10.92 62.30
N PRO A 7 28.48 -11.54 61.11
CA PRO A 7 28.55 -10.76 59.84
C PRO A 7 27.83 -11.48 58.65
N PRO A 8 28.09 -11.21 57.35
CA PRO A 8 27.31 -10.29 56.52
C PRO A 8 26.73 -10.94 55.24
N ALA A 9 26.10 -10.09 54.42
CA ALA A 9 25.41 -10.37 53.17
C ALA A 9 26.30 -10.80 52.00
N GLY A 10 25.69 -11.52 51.05
CA GLY A 10 25.93 -11.34 49.61
C GLY A 10 26.45 -12.55 48.84
N MET A 11 25.55 -13.31 48.21
CA MET A 11 25.87 -14.01 46.95
C MET A 11 24.57 -14.32 46.19
N GLN A 12 24.29 -13.56 45.12
CA GLN A 12 23.25 -13.89 44.15
C GLN A 12 23.83 -14.91 43.16
N LEU A 13 23.25 -16.11 43.13
CA LEU A 13 23.53 -17.12 42.11
C LEU A 13 22.89 -16.74 40.78
N PHE A 14 23.70 -16.70 39.72
CA PHE A 14 23.24 -16.75 38.33
C PHE A 14 22.68 -18.15 38.03
N SER A 15 21.38 -18.22 37.72
CA SER A 15 20.75 -19.45 37.21
C SER A 15 20.95 -19.52 35.69
N PHE A 16 21.79 -20.46 35.25
CA PHE A 16 21.81 -20.92 33.86
C PHE A 16 20.55 -21.75 33.59
N ARG A 17 19.68 -21.28 32.70
CA ARG A 17 18.61 -22.12 32.12
C ARG A 17 19.16 -22.83 30.89
N VAL A 18 19.37 -24.13 31.03
CA VAL A 18 19.56 -25.06 29.91
C VAL A 18 18.18 -25.31 29.29
N SER A 19 17.97 -24.84 28.07
CA SER A 19 16.77 -25.15 27.29
C SER A 19 16.97 -26.50 26.59
N VAL A 20 16.24 -27.51 27.04
CA VAL A 20 16.10 -28.80 26.36
C VAL A 20 15.28 -28.60 25.09
N LEU A 21 15.90 -28.78 23.92
CA LEU A 21 15.20 -28.85 22.64
C LEU A 21 14.45 -30.18 22.55
N LEU A 22 13.11 -30.12 22.60
CA LEU A 22 12.27 -31.24 22.16
C LEU A 22 12.16 -31.16 20.63
N ALA A 23 12.82 -32.07 19.93
CA ALA A 23 12.69 -32.23 18.49
C ALA A 23 11.30 -32.82 18.16
N MET A 24 10.37 -31.98 17.69
CA MET A 24 9.21 -32.47 16.95
C MET A 24 9.59 -32.60 15.47
N SER A 25 9.77 -33.84 15.01
CA SER A 25 9.83 -34.17 13.58
C SER A 25 8.48 -33.87 12.93
N ALA A 26 8.32 -32.66 12.40
CA ALA A 26 7.34 -32.41 11.36
C ALA A 26 7.85 -33.05 10.08
N ALA A 27 7.11 -34.02 9.55
CA ALA A 27 7.38 -34.59 8.24
C ALA A 27 7.36 -33.47 7.19
N ALA A 28 8.54 -33.13 6.67
CA ALA A 28 8.71 -32.20 5.57
C ALA A 28 8.17 -32.86 4.29
N GLY A 29 6.87 -32.70 4.05
CA GLY A 29 6.30 -32.93 2.73
C GLY A 29 6.83 -31.86 1.78
N SER A 30 7.64 -32.27 0.82
CA SER A 30 8.10 -31.42 -0.29
C SER A 30 6.88 -30.78 -1.00
N PRO A 31 6.74 -29.44 -1.07
CA PRO A 31 5.61 -28.83 -1.75
C PRO A 31 5.84 -28.82 -3.27
N GLN A 32 5.73 -29.99 -3.90
CA GLN A 32 5.67 -30.08 -5.37
C GLN A 32 4.20 -29.91 -5.80
N GLY A 33 3.85 -28.77 -6.39
CA GLY A 33 2.52 -28.60 -7.02
C GLY A 33 1.93 -27.20 -7.14
N GLY A 34 2.61 -26.13 -6.69
CA GLY A 34 2.05 -24.77 -6.77
C GLY A 34 2.83 -23.80 -7.67
N ASN A 35 2.11 -22.78 -8.17
CA ASN A 35 2.64 -21.72 -9.03
C ASN A 35 3.75 -20.92 -8.34
N VAL A 36 4.83 -20.66 -9.06
CA VAL A 36 5.93 -19.81 -8.60
C VAL A 36 5.70 -18.39 -9.10
N LEU A 37 5.75 -17.42 -8.19
CA LEU A 37 5.59 -16.00 -8.50
C LEU A 37 6.89 -15.38 -9.03
N TYR A 38 6.78 -14.16 -9.55
CA TYR A 38 7.89 -13.36 -10.10
C TYR A 38 9.10 -13.18 -9.15
N ASN A 39 8.87 -13.27 -7.84
CA ASN A 39 9.87 -13.13 -6.78
C ASN A 39 10.30 -14.47 -6.18
N GLY A 40 10.00 -15.59 -6.86
CA GLY A 40 10.39 -16.94 -6.44
C GLY A 40 9.46 -17.58 -5.39
N ILE A 41 8.50 -16.84 -4.82
CA ILE A 41 7.56 -17.39 -3.85
C ILE A 41 6.75 -18.51 -4.50
N ARG A 42 6.76 -19.71 -3.90
CA ARG A 42 5.91 -20.82 -4.31
C ARG A 42 4.61 -20.79 -3.52
N LEU A 43 3.49 -20.59 -4.21
CA LEU A 43 2.19 -20.69 -3.57
C LEU A 43 1.86 -22.16 -3.25
N PRO A 44 1.09 -22.44 -2.19
CA PRO A 44 0.48 -23.76 -1.99
C PRO A 44 -0.43 -24.16 -3.16
N SER A 45 -0.66 -25.45 -3.36
CA SER A 45 -1.58 -25.97 -4.38
C SER A 45 -3.03 -25.54 -4.12
N GLN A 46 -3.45 -25.45 -2.86
CA GLN A 46 -4.71 -24.85 -2.46
C GLN A 46 -4.54 -23.34 -2.30
N TRP A 47 -5.19 -22.59 -3.20
CA TRP A 47 -5.19 -21.13 -3.16
C TRP A 47 -6.56 -20.57 -3.59
N PRO A 48 -7.09 -19.52 -2.93
CA PRO A 48 -6.56 -18.87 -1.73
C PRO A 48 -6.63 -19.78 -0.48
N PRO A 49 -5.82 -19.53 0.56
CA PRO A 49 -5.91 -20.25 1.83
C PRO A 49 -7.32 -20.17 2.44
N THR A 50 -7.87 -21.30 2.89
CA THR A 50 -9.25 -21.40 3.44
C THR A 50 -9.31 -21.52 4.96
N GLY A 51 -8.20 -21.87 5.62
CA GLY A 51 -8.13 -22.18 7.06
C GLY A 51 -7.85 -20.99 7.98
N ILE A 52 -7.93 -19.75 7.50
CA ILE A 52 -7.66 -18.57 8.34
C ILE A 52 -8.74 -18.46 9.42
N LYS A 53 -8.28 -18.45 10.67
CA LYS A 53 -9.12 -18.11 11.83
C LYS A 53 -8.89 -16.66 12.19
N LEU A 54 -9.87 -15.81 11.91
CA LEU A 54 -9.83 -14.42 12.34
C LEU A 54 -10.02 -14.36 13.85
N SER A 55 -9.05 -13.75 14.53
CA SER A 55 -9.06 -13.50 15.97
C SER A 55 -8.48 -12.09 16.23
N HIS A 56 -8.67 -11.57 17.44
CA HIS A 56 -8.06 -10.30 17.84
C HIS A 56 -6.54 -10.39 18.03
N GLU A 57 -5.98 -11.61 17.96
CA GLU A 57 -4.55 -11.80 17.86
C GLU A 57 -4.06 -11.49 16.44
N PRO A 58 -2.86 -10.91 16.30
CA PRO A 58 -2.29 -10.68 14.98
C PRO A 58 -2.15 -12.02 14.25
N LEU A 59 -2.47 -12.01 12.95
CA LEU A 59 -2.12 -13.13 12.09
C LEU A 59 -0.59 -13.34 12.13
N PRO A 60 -0.12 -14.59 11.96
CA PRO A 60 1.31 -14.85 11.86
C PRO A 60 1.92 -14.06 10.70
N ASP A 61 3.23 -13.83 10.78
CA ASP A 61 3.98 -13.25 9.68
C ASP A 61 3.73 -14.06 8.39
N PRO A 62 3.70 -13.40 7.21
CA PRO A 62 3.48 -14.10 5.96
C PRO A 62 4.40 -15.32 5.78
N PRO A 63 3.90 -16.45 5.26
CA PRO A 63 4.69 -17.68 5.13
C PRO A 63 6.00 -17.51 4.35
N TYR A 64 6.01 -16.63 3.34
CA TYR A 64 7.20 -16.34 2.54
C TYR A 64 8.31 -15.58 3.29
N LEU A 65 8.01 -15.03 4.47
CA LEU A 65 9.04 -14.45 5.35
C LEU A 65 9.68 -15.52 6.24
N ALA A 66 8.91 -16.50 6.68
CA ALA A 66 9.40 -17.64 7.47
C ALA A 66 10.16 -18.66 6.60
N SER A 67 9.78 -18.82 5.33
CA SER A 67 10.44 -19.71 4.38
C SER A 67 10.58 -19.02 3.02
N PRO A 68 11.50 -18.05 2.90
CA PRO A 68 11.76 -17.36 1.64
C PRO A 68 12.40 -18.31 0.61
N PRO A 69 12.30 -17.99 -0.69
CA PRO A 69 13.03 -18.72 -1.74
C PRO A 69 14.55 -18.66 -1.52
N ASP A 70 15.26 -19.74 -1.87
CA ASP A 70 16.73 -19.81 -1.78
C ASP A 70 17.42 -18.72 -2.61
N ILE A 71 16.83 -18.40 -3.76
CA ILE A 71 17.25 -17.35 -4.68
C ILE A 71 16.02 -16.52 -5.03
N ILE A 72 16.13 -15.20 -4.86
CA ILE A 72 15.03 -14.25 -5.12
C ILE A 72 15.28 -13.55 -6.46
N PRO A 73 14.47 -13.81 -7.50
CA PRO A 73 14.51 -13.01 -8.71
C PRO A 73 14.03 -11.58 -8.42
N ILE A 74 14.79 -10.59 -8.88
CA ILE A 74 14.52 -9.15 -8.67
C ILE A 74 14.33 -8.38 -9.99
N ASP A 75 13.92 -9.07 -11.05
CA ASP A 75 13.68 -8.49 -12.38
C ASP A 75 12.45 -7.57 -12.44
N VAL A 76 11.55 -7.64 -11.45
CA VAL A 76 10.32 -6.85 -11.41
C VAL A 76 10.41 -5.79 -10.32
N GLY A 77 10.53 -4.54 -10.76
CA GLY A 77 10.36 -3.36 -9.94
C GLY A 77 11.49 -3.05 -8.98
N ARG A 78 11.34 -1.92 -8.32
CA ARG A 78 12.18 -1.50 -7.21
C ARG A 78 12.00 -2.42 -6.02
N GLN A 79 13.11 -2.86 -5.43
CA GLN A 79 13.14 -3.75 -4.29
C GLN A 79 13.09 -2.92 -3.00
N LEU A 80 11.96 -3.00 -2.29
CA LEU A 80 11.67 -2.18 -1.11
C LEU A 80 12.03 -2.91 0.19
N PHE A 81 12.47 -2.17 1.21
CA PHE A 81 12.82 -2.69 2.54
C PHE A 81 11.64 -2.70 3.54
N VAL A 82 10.42 -2.85 3.02
CA VAL A 82 9.16 -2.83 3.79
C VAL A 82 8.99 -4.04 4.73
N ASP A 83 9.77 -5.09 4.50
CA ASP A 83 9.84 -6.31 5.28
C ASP A 83 11.30 -6.81 5.34
N HIS A 84 11.48 -8.03 5.85
CA HIS A 84 12.80 -8.68 5.88
C HIS A 84 13.01 -9.69 4.75
N PHE A 85 12.14 -9.76 3.72
CA PHE A 85 12.20 -10.76 2.64
C PHE A 85 13.55 -10.77 1.89
N LEU A 86 14.11 -9.58 1.64
CA LEU A 86 15.35 -9.41 0.89
C LEU A 86 16.61 -9.42 1.75
N ILE A 87 16.49 -9.30 3.08
CA ILE A 87 17.61 -9.00 3.98
C ILE A 87 18.09 -10.28 4.66
N GLU A 88 19.33 -10.68 4.38
CA GLU A 88 20.01 -11.78 5.10
C GLU A 88 20.59 -11.27 6.42
N GLU A 89 21.29 -10.14 6.38
CA GLU A 89 21.94 -9.53 7.55
C GLU A 89 21.94 -8.00 7.44
N THR A 90 21.78 -7.28 8.55
CA THR A 90 21.89 -5.83 8.56
C THR A 90 22.28 -5.28 9.94
N THR A 91 23.14 -4.26 9.95
CA THR A 91 23.37 -3.38 11.12
C THR A 91 22.66 -2.03 10.96
N LEU A 92 22.09 -1.75 9.78
CA LEU A 92 21.28 -0.56 9.52
C LEU A 92 19.98 -0.57 10.33
N ARG A 93 19.54 0.60 10.77
CA ARG A 93 18.27 0.77 11.49
C ARG A 93 17.14 0.96 10.48
N ARG A 94 16.10 0.13 10.56
CA ARG A 94 14.88 0.31 9.76
C ARG A 94 14.01 1.43 10.34
N THR A 95 13.60 2.38 9.51
CA THR A 95 12.72 3.50 9.89
C THR A 95 11.49 3.52 8.99
N PHE A 96 10.29 3.52 9.60
CA PHE A 96 9.01 3.65 8.89
C PHE A 96 8.58 5.12 8.86
N HIS A 97 8.24 5.62 7.67
CA HIS A 97 7.88 7.02 7.48
C HIS A 97 6.38 7.19 7.28
N GLN A 98 5.91 8.39 7.61
CA GLN A 98 4.51 8.79 7.44
C GLN A 98 4.39 9.68 6.21
N ALA A 99 3.25 9.63 5.52
CA ALA A 99 2.97 10.61 4.47
C ALA A 99 2.62 11.97 5.09
N GLU A 100 2.96 13.03 4.36
CA GLU A 100 2.75 14.42 4.77
C GLU A 100 1.61 15.02 3.97
N TYR A 101 0.68 15.69 4.65
CA TYR A 101 -0.40 16.39 3.97
C TYR A 101 0.13 17.59 3.19
N PHE A 102 -0.33 17.75 1.95
CA PHE A 102 -0.14 18.99 1.21
C PHE A 102 -0.74 20.17 1.98
N ALA A 103 0.02 21.26 2.10
CA ALA A 103 -0.39 22.42 2.90
C ALA A 103 -1.66 23.10 2.36
N GLY A 104 -1.88 23.06 1.04
CA GLY A 104 -3.06 23.63 0.38
C GLY A 104 -4.34 22.79 0.49
N ASN A 105 -4.34 21.74 1.32
CA ASN A 105 -5.51 20.89 1.47
C ASN A 105 -6.74 21.62 2.04
N PRO A 106 -7.95 21.14 1.70
CA PRO A 106 -8.28 20.07 0.75
C PRO A 106 -8.16 20.54 -0.71
N VAL A 107 -7.71 19.65 -1.59
CA VAL A 107 -7.55 19.88 -3.04
C VAL A 107 -8.85 19.83 -3.84
N LEU A 108 -9.92 19.27 -3.26
CA LEU A 108 -11.26 19.30 -3.86
C LEU A 108 -12.31 19.53 -2.76
N ARG A 109 -13.22 20.49 -2.97
CA ARG A 109 -14.32 20.84 -2.06
C ARG A 109 -15.67 20.73 -2.77
N PRO A 110 -16.78 20.54 -2.04
CA PRO A 110 -18.11 20.67 -2.61
C PRO A 110 -18.41 22.16 -2.84
N ASP A 111 -18.35 22.58 -4.10
CA ASP A 111 -18.49 23.99 -4.53
C ASP A 111 -19.43 24.15 -5.73
N ARG A 112 -20.17 23.09 -6.06
CA ARG A 112 -21.23 23.09 -7.07
C ARG A 112 -22.61 22.90 -6.44
N PRO A 113 -23.68 23.49 -6.99
CA PRO A 113 -25.03 23.37 -6.43
C PRO A 113 -25.51 21.92 -6.22
N TRP A 114 -25.16 21.01 -7.13
CA TRP A 114 -25.52 19.58 -7.04
C TRP A 114 -24.65 18.76 -6.08
N GLU A 115 -23.65 19.37 -5.45
CA GLU A 115 -22.83 18.76 -4.39
C GLU A 115 -23.27 19.21 -2.99
N LEU A 116 -24.15 20.21 -2.92
CA LEU A 116 -24.56 20.90 -1.70
C LEU A 116 -25.99 20.57 -1.29
N ARG A 117 -26.19 20.29 -0.01
CA ARG A 117 -27.49 20.19 0.64
C ARG A 117 -28.01 21.59 0.95
N ARG A 118 -29.31 21.70 1.24
CA ARG A 118 -29.97 22.98 1.59
C ARG A 118 -29.38 23.65 2.83
N ASP A 119 -28.83 22.90 3.76
CA ASP A 119 -28.17 23.42 4.95
C ASP A 119 -26.72 23.89 4.67
N GLY A 120 -26.21 23.78 3.43
CA GLY A 120 -24.85 24.17 3.06
C GLY A 120 -23.79 23.09 3.27
N GLY A 121 -24.15 21.93 3.84
CA GLY A 121 -23.23 20.79 3.88
C GLY A 121 -23.20 20.06 2.55
N GLY A 122 -22.06 19.51 2.15
CA GLY A 122 -21.93 18.87 0.84
C GLY A 122 -20.82 17.84 0.77
N GLY A 123 -20.65 17.23 -0.40
CA GLY A 123 -19.57 16.27 -0.61
C GLY A 123 -18.89 16.32 -1.98
N ALA A 124 -17.57 16.31 -1.94
CA ALA A 124 -16.68 16.05 -3.06
C ALA A 124 -15.47 15.25 -2.55
N MET A 125 -15.64 13.93 -2.35
CA MET A 125 -14.62 13.09 -1.72
C MET A 125 -14.52 11.69 -2.33
N PRO A 126 -13.33 11.07 -2.46
CA PRO A 126 -13.24 9.67 -2.85
C PRO A 126 -13.63 8.76 -1.68
N PHE A 127 -14.43 7.75 -1.97
CA PHE A 127 -14.83 6.75 -0.99
C PHE A 127 -14.54 5.35 -1.53
N SER A 128 -13.25 5.04 -1.69
CA SER A 128 -12.73 3.92 -2.50
C SER A 128 -13.09 3.97 -3.98
N ASP A 129 -13.63 5.12 -4.42
CA ASP A 129 -13.70 5.51 -5.84
C ASP A 129 -12.27 5.62 -6.42
N GLY A 130 -12.13 5.83 -7.73
CA GLY A 130 -10.80 5.85 -8.36
C GLY A 130 -10.14 7.23 -8.40
N VAL A 131 -8.82 7.29 -8.20
CA VAL A 131 -7.98 8.39 -8.69
C VAL A 131 -6.82 7.81 -9.49
N PHE A 132 -6.77 8.11 -10.79
CA PHE A 132 -5.81 7.51 -11.73
C PHE A 132 -5.22 8.58 -12.65
N TYR A 133 -4.03 8.32 -13.18
CA TYR A 133 -3.50 9.07 -14.32
C TYR A 133 -3.78 8.25 -15.58
N ASP A 134 -4.54 8.82 -16.50
CA ASP A 134 -4.80 8.20 -17.80
C ASP A 134 -3.73 8.64 -18.80
N PRO A 135 -2.80 7.75 -19.22
CA PRO A 135 -1.74 8.10 -20.15
C PRO A 135 -2.25 8.42 -21.56
N HIS A 136 -3.44 7.94 -21.93
CA HIS A 136 -4.07 8.26 -23.21
C HIS A 136 -4.48 9.73 -23.26
N ASP A 137 -5.15 10.20 -22.21
CA ASP A 137 -5.67 11.57 -22.13
C ASP A 137 -4.64 12.55 -21.54
N ARG A 138 -3.59 12.03 -20.91
CA ARG A 138 -2.56 12.79 -20.17
C ARG A 138 -3.15 13.66 -19.07
N LEU A 139 -4.09 13.08 -18.33
CA LEU A 139 -4.81 13.75 -17.25
C LEU A 139 -4.86 12.85 -16.02
N TYR A 140 -4.78 13.49 -14.85
CA TYR A 140 -5.31 12.91 -13.63
C TYR A 140 -6.84 12.92 -13.70
N LYS A 141 -7.46 11.83 -13.29
CA LYS A 141 -8.90 11.61 -13.31
C LYS A 141 -9.35 11.11 -11.94
N MET A 142 -10.41 11.71 -11.41
CA MET A 142 -11.00 11.35 -10.13
C MET A 142 -12.48 11.10 -10.28
N TRP A 143 -12.92 9.97 -9.74
CA TRP A 143 -14.33 9.70 -9.46
C TRP A 143 -14.56 9.89 -7.97
N TYR A 144 -15.68 10.50 -7.59
CA TYR A 144 -15.90 10.86 -6.20
C TYR A 144 -17.38 10.92 -5.84
N LEU A 145 -17.66 10.95 -4.53
CA LEU A 145 -19.00 10.97 -3.96
C LEU A 145 -19.48 12.41 -3.79
N GLY A 146 -20.62 12.71 -4.41
CA GLY A 146 -21.39 13.93 -4.20
C GLY A 146 -22.87 13.58 -4.04
N LEU A 147 -23.40 13.79 -2.83
CA LEU A 147 -24.81 13.56 -2.45
C LEU A 147 -25.42 12.21 -2.92
N GLY A 148 -24.64 11.12 -2.87
CA GLY A 148 -25.08 9.79 -3.29
C GLY A 148 -24.83 9.45 -4.77
N ALA A 149 -24.44 10.42 -5.59
CA ALA A 149 -24.04 10.21 -6.98
C ALA A 149 -22.53 9.99 -7.11
N THR A 150 -22.11 9.43 -8.25
CA THR A 150 -20.71 9.43 -8.70
C THR A 150 -20.49 10.63 -9.61
N LEU A 151 -19.55 11.49 -9.21
CA LEU A 151 -19.13 12.67 -9.96
C LEU A 151 -17.71 12.47 -10.47
N TYR A 152 -17.31 13.31 -11.42
CA TYR A 152 -16.03 13.23 -12.12
C TYR A 152 -15.27 14.56 -12.07
N ALA A 153 -13.95 14.49 -11.91
CA ALA A 153 -13.06 15.64 -12.01
C ALA A 153 -11.76 15.25 -12.73
N THR A 154 -11.13 16.22 -13.37
CA THR A 154 -9.83 16.07 -14.04
C THR A 154 -8.81 17.05 -13.50
N SER A 155 -7.54 16.75 -13.67
CA SER A 155 -6.46 17.67 -13.32
C SER A 155 -5.26 17.45 -14.24
N LYS A 156 -4.49 18.51 -14.47
CA LYS A 156 -3.21 18.46 -15.21
C LYS A 156 -2.01 18.26 -14.30
N ASP A 157 -2.13 18.63 -13.02
CA ASP A 157 -1.03 18.63 -12.04
C ASP A 157 -1.31 17.77 -10.80
N GLY A 158 -2.53 17.25 -10.65
CA GLY A 158 -3.00 16.50 -9.49
C GLY A 158 -3.41 17.38 -8.30
N ILE A 159 -3.25 18.69 -8.38
CA ILE A 159 -3.49 19.62 -7.27
C ILE A 159 -4.71 20.49 -7.55
N HIS A 160 -4.79 21.06 -8.74
CA HIS A 160 -5.91 21.87 -9.19
C HIS A 160 -6.87 21.03 -10.01
N TRP A 161 -8.12 20.92 -9.56
CA TRP A 161 -9.10 20.01 -10.14
C TRP A 161 -10.23 20.76 -10.84
N ASP A 162 -10.43 20.43 -12.12
CA ASP A 162 -11.53 20.89 -12.94
C ASP A 162 -12.73 19.93 -12.82
N LYS A 163 -13.92 20.50 -12.67
CA LYS A 163 -15.20 19.78 -12.68
C LYS A 163 -15.91 20.05 -14.01
N PRO A 164 -15.67 19.24 -15.06
CA PRO A 164 -16.15 19.53 -16.40
C PRO A 164 -17.69 19.47 -16.48
N LYS A 165 -18.28 20.28 -17.35
CA LYS A 165 -19.70 20.13 -17.70
C LYS A 165 -19.83 19.00 -18.73
N LEU A 166 -20.56 17.97 -18.37
CA LEU A 166 -20.76 16.75 -19.14
C LEU A 166 -22.20 16.70 -19.67
N ASP A 167 -22.44 15.77 -20.57
CA ASP A 167 -23.71 15.49 -21.26
C ASP A 167 -24.54 14.40 -20.57
N VAL A 168 -23.91 13.50 -19.79
CA VAL A 168 -24.61 12.48 -18.98
C VAL A 168 -25.72 13.09 -18.13
N GLU A 169 -25.41 14.19 -17.44
CA GLU A 169 -26.40 15.08 -16.86
C GLU A 169 -26.04 16.52 -17.23
N PRO A 170 -26.73 17.10 -18.24
CA PRO A 170 -26.31 18.33 -18.90
C PRO A 170 -25.97 19.47 -17.93
N GLY A 171 -24.77 20.01 -18.08
CA GLY A 171 -24.30 21.16 -17.29
C GLY A 171 -23.71 20.81 -15.93
N THR A 172 -23.63 19.52 -15.60
CA THR A 172 -23.01 19.01 -14.36
C THR A 172 -21.83 18.09 -14.66
N ASN A 173 -21.09 17.69 -13.63
CA ASN A 173 -20.04 16.67 -13.73
C ASN A 173 -20.47 15.31 -13.15
N VAL A 174 -21.79 15.06 -13.07
CA VAL A 174 -22.34 13.78 -12.63
C VAL A 174 -22.19 12.76 -13.74
N VAL A 175 -21.57 11.62 -13.44
CA VAL A 175 -21.37 10.51 -14.42
C VAL A 175 -22.24 9.30 -14.11
N HIS A 176 -22.72 9.17 -12.88
CA HIS A 176 -23.68 8.13 -12.53
C HIS A 176 -24.56 8.61 -11.38
N ARG A 177 -25.83 8.87 -11.68
CA ARG A 177 -26.84 9.25 -10.70
C ARG A 177 -27.45 8.01 -10.05
N GLY A 178 -27.48 7.99 -8.72
CA GLY A 178 -28.06 6.91 -7.94
C GLY A 178 -28.01 7.23 -6.46
N ASN A 179 -28.57 6.36 -5.62
CA ASN A 179 -28.38 6.43 -4.17
C ASN A 179 -27.24 5.47 -3.78
N ARG A 180 -26.02 5.76 -4.23
CA ARG A 180 -24.86 4.90 -3.96
C ARG A 180 -24.41 5.11 -2.52
N ASP A 181 -24.08 4.01 -1.86
CA ASP A 181 -23.38 4.04 -0.59
C ASP A 181 -21.86 4.12 -0.80
N SER A 182 -21.35 3.23 -1.67
CA SER A 182 -19.93 3.13 -1.98
C SER A 182 -19.73 2.63 -3.42
N SER A 183 -18.57 2.92 -3.98
CA SER A 183 -18.18 2.36 -5.27
C SER A 183 -16.67 2.33 -5.44
N THR A 184 -16.23 1.60 -6.45
CA THR A 184 -14.86 1.63 -6.95
C THR A 184 -14.89 1.79 -8.46
N VAL A 185 -14.10 2.74 -8.96
CA VAL A 185 -13.77 2.87 -10.39
C VAL A 185 -12.32 2.46 -10.55
N TRP A 186 -12.03 1.65 -11.55
CA TRP A 186 -10.68 1.18 -11.86
C TRP A 186 -10.35 1.46 -13.33
N LEU A 187 -9.26 2.17 -13.59
CA LEU A 187 -8.65 2.26 -14.91
C LEU A 187 -7.70 1.08 -15.08
N ASP A 188 -8.02 0.18 -15.99
CA ASP A 188 -7.22 -0.99 -16.29
C ASP A 188 -6.46 -0.79 -17.59
N LEU A 189 -5.16 -0.50 -17.43
CA LEU A 189 -4.21 -0.22 -18.51
C LEU A 189 -3.78 -1.48 -19.26
N GLU A 190 -4.21 -2.68 -18.82
CA GLU A 190 -3.94 -3.95 -19.48
C GLU A 190 -5.14 -4.45 -20.31
N GLU A 191 -6.25 -3.71 -20.31
CA GLU A 191 -7.46 -4.07 -21.05
C GLU A 191 -7.27 -3.92 -22.56
N SER A 192 -7.60 -4.97 -23.30
CA SER A 192 -7.52 -4.98 -24.76
C SER A 192 -8.81 -4.51 -25.43
N ASP A 193 -9.97 -4.67 -24.78
CA ASP A 193 -11.23 -4.14 -25.29
C ASP A 193 -11.37 -2.65 -24.90
N PRO A 194 -11.28 -1.70 -25.86
CA PRO A 194 -11.35 -0.27 -25.55
C PRO A 194 -12.70 0.14 -24.93
N GLN A 195 -13.76 -0.65 -25.09
CA GLN A 195 -15.06 -0.39 -24.45
C GLN A 195 -15.10 -0.77 -22.97
N ARG A 196 -14.05 -1.44 -22.48
CA ARG A 196 -13.96 -1.95 -21.10
C ARG A 196 -12.82 -1.34 -20.30
N ARG A 197 -12.14 -0.30 -20.81
CA ARG A 197 -10.98 0.33 -20.15
C ARG A 197 -11.24 0.68 -18.69
N TYR A 198 -12.45 1.17 -18.41
CA TYR A 198 -12.91 1.53 -17.08
C TYR A 198 -13.89 0.50 -16.53
N LYS A 199 -13.64 0.10 -15.28
CA LYS A 199 -14.48 -0.84 -14.53
C LYS A 199 -15.12 -0.09 -13.38
N PHE A 200 -16.44 -0.10 -13.29
CA PHE A 200 -17.17 0.56 -12.22
C PHE A 200 -18.03 -0.45 -11.49
N LEU A 201 -17.72 -0.68 -10.21
CA LEU A 201 -18.52 -1.52 -9.33
C LEU A 201 -19.18 -0.61 -8.29
N TYR A 202 -20.49 -0.46 -8.37
CA TYR A 202 -21.25 0.39 -7.46
C TYR A 202 -22.11 -0.42 -6.52
N ASN A 203 -22.19 0.02 -5.26
CA ASN A 203 -23.02 -0.57 -4.21
C ASN A 203 -24.12 0.42 -3.81
N PRO A 204 -25.41 0.10 -4.02
CA PRO A 204 -26.53 0.94 -3.59
C PRO A 204 -26.83 0.86 -2.08
N GLY A 205 -26.02 0.14 -1.30
CA GLY A 205 -26.17 -0.05 0.14
C GLY A 205 -27.26 -1.06 0.52
N ASN A 206 -27.60 -1.11 1.81
CA ASN A 206 -28.72 -1.90 2.35
C ASN A 206 -28.68 -3.40 2.00
N MET A 207 -27.51 -4.03 2.10
CA MET A 207 -27.32 -5.47 1.82
C MET A 207 -27.79 -5.88 0.41
N ARG A 208 -27.64 -4.99 -0.57
CA ARG A 208 -27.96 -5.26 -1.98
C ARG A 208 -26.72 -5.76 -2.73
N PRO A 209 -26.91 -6.44 -3.88
CA PRO A 209 -25.83 -6.73 -4.81
C PRO A 209 -25.09 -5.48 -5.26
N MET A 210 -23.78 -5.61 -5.46
CA MET A 210 -23.01 -4.65 -6.24
C MET A 210 -23.24 -4.90 -7.73
N ILE A 211 -23.13 -3.85 -8.53
CA ILE A 211 -23.45 -3.89 -9.95
C ILE A 211 -22.25 -3.36 -10.74
N LEU A 212 -21.80 -4.18 -11.70
CA LEU A 212 -20.64 -3.89 -12.54
C LEU A 212 -21.06 -3.24 -13.85
N HIS A 213 -20.35 -2.18 -14.20
CA HIS A 213 -20.45 -1.49 -15.48
C HIS A 213 -19.07 -1.37 -16.11
N PHE A 214 -19.06 -1.24 -17.43
CA PHE A 214 -17.88 -0.91 -18.22
C PHE A 214 -18.07 0.43 -18.92
N SER A 215 -16.94 1.08 -19.22
CA SER A 215 -16.90 2.32 -20.00
C SER A 215 -15.56 2.44 -20.75
N SER A 216 -15.59 3.13 -21.88
CA SER A 216 -14.41 3.47 -22.69
C SER A 216 -13.70 4.75 -22.21
N ASP A 217 -14.44 5.66 -21.57
CA ASP A 217 -13.96 6.99 -21.15
C ASP A 217 -14.10 7.25 -19.64
N GLY A 218 -14.83 6.38 -18.92
CA GLY A 218 -15.12 6.53 -17.50
C GLY A 218 -16.16 7.60 -17.19
N ILE A 219 -16.86 8.10 -18.21
CA ILE A 219 -17.94 9.09 -18.13
C ILE A 219 -19.26 8.42 -18.50
N HIS A 220 -19.29 7.73 -19.65
CA HIS A 220 -20.46 7.03 -20.17
C HIS A 220 -20.43 5.57 -19.75
N TRP A 221 -21.18 5.23 -18.71
CA TRP A 221 -21.28 3.86 -18.22
C TRP A 221 -22.33 3.07 -19.02
N GLY A 222 -21.91 1.92 -19.56
CA GLY A 222 -22.80 1.02 -20.31
C GLY A 222 -23.85 0.33 -19.43
N GLN A 223 -24.63 -0.57 -20.02
CA GLN A 223 -25.61 -1.37 -19.28
C GLN A 223 -24.95 -2.26 -18.20
N PRO A 224 -25.68 -2.64 -17.13
CA PRO A 224 -25.18 -3.59 -16.13
C PRO A 224 -24.64 -4.87 -16.78
N VAL A 225 -23.39 -5.20 -16.46
CA VAL A 225 -22.66 -6.35 -17.01
C VAL A 225 -22.84 -7.59 -16.14
N ALA A 226 -22.77 -7.41 -14.83
CA ALA A 226 -22.89 -8.48 -13.85
C ALA A 226 -23.26 -7.91 -12.48
N GLN A 227 -23.76 -8.78 -11.60
CA GLN A 227 -24.08 -8.42 -10.21
C GLN A 227 -23.40 -9.39 -9.25
N SER A 228 -23.08 -8.93 -8.06
CA SER A 228 -22.57 -9.77 -6.99
C SER A 228 -23.67 -10.47 -6.22
N MET A 229 -23.27 -11.34 -5.29
CA MET A 229 -24.14 -11.69 -4.17
C MET A 229 -24.45 -10.45 -3.30
N LYS A 230 -25.46 -10.54 -2.43
CA LYS A 230 -25.75 -9.50 -1.43
C LYS A 230 -24.54 -9.29 -0.51
N VAL A 231 -24.16 -8.04 -0.27
CA VAL A 231 -23.00 -7.70 0.56
C VAL A 231 -23.23 -6.46 1.41
N ALA A 232 -22.44 -6.34 2.47
CA ALA A 232 -22.34 -5.12 3.24
C ALA A 232 -21.77 -3.96 2.41
N ASP A 233 -22.01 -2.75 2.90
CA ASP A 233 -21.40 -1.51 2.41
C ASP A 233 -19.87 -1.61 2.36
N ARG A 234 -19.19 -0.74 1.61
CA ARG A 234 -17.71 -0.70 1.57
C ARG A 234 -17.02 -2.00 1.14
N THR A 235 -17.72 -2.87 0.42
CA THR A 235 -17.07 -3.92 -0.39
C THR A 235 -16.43 -3.24 -1.61
N THR A 236 -15.16 -3.57 -1.87
CA THR A 236 -14.34 -2.93 -2.92
C THR A 236 -13.61 -4.00 -3.73
N PHE A 237 -12.97 -3.60 -4.82
CA PHE A 237 -12.14 -4.49 -5.62
C PHE A 237 -10.87 -3.80 -6.08
N PHE A 238 -9.85 -4.59 -6.44
CA PHE A 238 -8.61 -4.09 -7.03
C PHE A 238 -7.95 -5.15 -7.90
N ARG A 239 -6.99 -4.73 -8.72
CA ARG A 239 -6.20 -5.63 -9.59
C ARG A 239 -4.94 -6.11 -8.86
N ASN A 240 -4.69 -7.42 -8.87
CA ASN A 240 -3.37 -8.00 -8.57
C ASN A 240 -2.75 -8.49 -9.88
N PRO A 241 -1.90 -7.67 -10.53
CA PRO A 241 -1.33 -8.00 -11.83
C PRO A 241 -0.21 -9.04 -11.72
N PHE A 242 0.48 -9.15 -10.58
CA PHE A 242 1.50 -10.21 -10.34
C PHE A 242 0.93 -11.62 -10.49
N ARG A 243 -0.35 -11.79 -10.16
CA ARG A 243 -1.09 -13.07 -10.26
C ARG A 243 -2.15 -13.07 -11.35
N LYS A 244 -2.30 -11.95 -12.06
CA LYS A 244 -3.28 -11.70 -13.10
C LYS A 244 -4.73 -11.96 -12.64
N VAL A 245 -5.07 -11.61 -11.41
CA VAL A 245 -6.43 -11.73 -10.85
C VAL A 245 -7.00 -10.39 -10.40
N TRP A 246 -8.33 -10.26 -10.48
CA TRP A 246 -9.11 -9.28 -9.74
C TRP A 246 -9.35 -9.82 -8.34
N VAL A 247 -9.14 -8.98 -7.33
CA VAL A 247 -9.38 -9.31 -5.93
C VAL A 247 -10.59 -8.52 -5.46
N TYR A 248 -11.51 -9.23 -4.81
CA TYR A 248 -12.66 -8.64 -4.14
C TYR A 248 -12.38 -8.59 -2.65
N SER A 249 -12.22 -7.38 -2.14
CA SER A 249 -12.11 -7.09 -0.72
C SER A 249 -13.53 -6.96 -0.21
N ILE A 250 -14.07 -8.02 0.37
CA ILE A 250 -15.49 -8.10 0.75
C ILE A 250 -15.61 -7.75 2.22
N ARG A 251 -16.45 -6.76 2.56
CA ARG A 251 -16.70 -6.43 3.95
C ARG A 251 -17.66 -7.45 4.54
N ASP A 252 -17.31 -7.95 5.72
CA ASP A 252 -18.17 -8.83 6.48
C ASP A 252 -18.10 -8.52 7.98
N HIS A 253 -19.02 -9.13 8.74
CA HIS A 253 -19.25 -8.89 10.15
C HIS A 253 -19.43 -10.23 10.87
N THR A 254 -19.13 -10.29 12.17
CA THR A 254 -19.44 -11.50 12.94
C THR A 254 -20.96 -11.68 13.00
N PRO A 255 -21.49 -12.87 12.65
CA PRO A 255 -22.93 -13.14 12.69
C PRO A 255 -23.55 -12.82 14.05
N GLY A 256 -24.76 -12.24 14.04
CA GLY A 256 -25.51 -11.90 15.26
C GLY A 256 -25.13 -10.56 15.92
N VAL A 257 -24.10 -9.86 15.42
CA VAL A 257 -23.66 -8.57 15.96
C VAL A 257 -24.14 -7.42 15.07
N ILE A 258 -25.44 -7.13 15.10
CA ILE A 258 -26.06 -5.99 14.38
C ILE A 258 -26.59 -4.98 15.42
N SER A 259 -25.75 -4.02 15.83
CA SER A 259 -26.00 -2.87 16.75
C SER A 259 -26.09 -3.15 18.28
N PRO A 260 -26.18 -2.12 19.15
CA PRO A 260 -25.21 -1.11 19.56
C PRO A 260 -24.25 -1.61 20.69
N GLN A 261 -23.21 -0.83 21.01
CA GLN A 261 -22.04 -1.14 21.86
C GLN A 261 -22.26 -1.81 23.24
N ARG A 262 -23.48 -1.91 23.79
CA ARG A 262 -23.70 -2.30 25.21
C ARG A 262 -23.76 -3.80 25.50
N THR A 263 -23.79 -4.68 24.49
CA THR A 263 -24.00 -6.13 24.68
C THR A 263 -22.86 -7.03 24.16
N ARG A 264 -21.72 -6.44 23.75
CA ARG A 264 -20.62 -7.17 23.10
C ARG A 264 -19.89 -8.11 24.07
N ARG A 265 -19.68 -9.38 23.70
CA ARG A 265 -18.83 -10.29 24.47
C ARG A 265 -17.34 -10.04 24.17
N PRO A 266 -16.43 -10.23 25.13
CA PRO A 266 -14.99 -10.20 24.87
C PRO A 266 -14.61 -11.30 23.85
N GLY A 267 -14.14 -10.92 22.67
CA GLY A 267 -13.63 -11.85 21.64
C GLY A 267 -14.36 -11.85 20.30
N GLU A 268 -15.49 -11.13 20.18
CA GLU A 268 -16.23 -11.02 18.92
C GLU A 268 -15.59 -9.98 17.99
N HIS A 269 -15.24 -10.39 16.75
CA HIS A 269 -14.82 -9.45 15.71
C HIS A 269 -15.97 -8.57 15.30
N VAL A 270 -15.73 -7.28 15.13
CA VAL A 270 -16.71 -6.40 14.51
C VAL A 270 -15.98 -5.74 13.36
N ARG A 271 -16.49 -5.97 12.13
CA ARG A 271 -15.90 -5.66 10.81
C ARG A 271 -14.53 -6.30 10.50
N PHE A 272 -14.54 -7.19 9.51
CA PHE A 272 -13.35 -7.76 8.89
C PHE A 272 -13.55 -7.84 7.37
N ARG A 273 -12.51 -8.32 6.67
CA ARG A 273 -12.56 -8.59 5.24
C ARG A 273 -12.52 -10.07 4.97
N THR A 274 -13.33 -10.50 4.02
CA THR A 274 -13.20 -11.78 3.34
C THR A 274 -12.64 -11.54 1.93
N TYR A 275 -12.05 -12.58 1.37
CA TYR A 275 -11.31 -12.53 0.12
C TYR A 275 -11.95 -13.44 -0.91
N ALA A 276 -12.07 -12.92 -2.13
CA ALA A 276 -12.23 -13.74 -3.30
C ALA A 276 -11.39 -13.18 -4.43
N GLU A 277 -11.10 -14.01 -5.42
CA GLU A 277 -10.36 -13.57 -6.61
C GLU A 277 -10.86 -14.28 -7.86
N SER A 278 -10.64 -13.65 -9.02
CA SER A 278 -10.94 -14.23 -10.33
C SER A 278 -10.10 -13.55 -11.42
N PRO A 279 -9.61 -14.26 -12.43
CA PRO A 279 -9.02 -13.62 -13.61
C PRO A 279 -10.05 -12.79 -14.41
N ASN A 280 -11.34 -13.11 -14.29
CA ASN A 280 -12.44 -12.40 -14.95
C ASN A 280 -13.29 -11.63 -13.92
N ILE A 281 -13.33 -10.30 -14.05
CA ILE A 281 -14.01 -9.42 -13.09
C ILE A 281 -15.52 -9.65 -12.99
N ALA A 282 -16.20 -10.02 -14.08
CA ALA A 282 -17.64 -10.25 -14.06
C ALA A 282 -17.97 -11.60 -13.42
N ALA A 283 -17.26 -12.66 -13.84
CA ALA A 283 -17.47 -14.01 -13.32
C ALA A 283 -17.15 -14.11 -11.82
N GLY A 284 -16.15 -13.35 -11.35
CA GLY A 284 -15.75 -13.34 -9.94
C GLY A 284 -16.74 -12.69 -8.99
N LEU A 285 -17.79 -12.01 -9.47
CA LEU A 285 -18.84 -11.45 -8.60
C LEU A 285 -19.74 -12.53 -7.98
N GLN A 286 -19.72 -13.74 -8.54
CA GLN A 286 -20.34 -14.94 -7.95
C GLN A 286 -19.32 -15.68 -7.06
N TRP A 287 -18.67 -14.93 -6.17
CA TRP A 287 -17.54 -15.40 -5.37
C TRP A 287 -17.92 -16.45 -4.33
N LYS A 288 -16.91 -17.24 -3.91
CA LYS A 288 -16.93 -18.07 -2.70
C LYS A 288 -15.83 -17.56 -1.76
N PRO A 289 -16.16 -16.63 -0.84
CA PRO A 289 -15.14 -15.88 -0.14
C PRO A 289 -14.55 -16.70 1.01
N VAL A 290 -13.26 -16.48 1.29
CA VAL A 290 -12.55 -17.04 2.44
C VAL A 290 -12.27 -15.96 3.49
N PRO A 291 -12.15 -16.29 4.79
CA PRO A 291 -11.68 -15.33 5.78
C PRO A 291 -10.30 -14.78 5.40
N TRP A 292 -10.07 -13.48 5.60
CA TRP A 292 -8.85 -12.85 5.11
C TRP A 292 -8.11 -12.04 6.17
N ILE A 293 -8.67 -10.90 6.59
CA ILE A 293 -7.95 -9.99 7.49
C ILE A 293 -8.91 -9.07 8.25
N GLY A 294 -8.49 -8.67 9.45
CA GLY A 294 -9.20 -7.71 10.30
C GLY A 294 -8.21 -6.79 11.03
N ALA A 295 -8.76 -5.91 11.89
CA ALA A 295 -7.95 -5.24 12.90
C ALA A 295 -7.61 -6.23 14.02
N ASP A 296 -6.44 -6.05 14.64
CA ASP A 296 -5.92 -6.90 15.70
C ASP A 296 -5.43 -6.06 16.89
N ARG A 297 -4.98 -6.71 17.97
CA ARG A 297 -4.53 -6.02 19.20
C ARG A 297 -3.34 -5.07 19.01
N LEU A 298 -2.61 -5.15 17.89
CA LEU A 298 -1.52 -4.23 17.60
C LEU A 298 -2.05 -2.91 17.02
N ASP A 299 -3.29 -2.88 16.52
CA ASP A 299 -3.98 -1.64 16.19
C ASP A 299 -4.39 -0.92 17.49
N ALA A 300 -3.79 0.24 17.75
CA ALA A 300 -3.95 0.94 19.03
C ALA A 300 -5.40 1.37 19.34
N THR A 301 -5.86 1.12 20.56
CA THR A 301 -7.11 1.70 21.05
C THR A 301 -6.95 3.20 21.29
N ARG A 302 -8.02 3.96 21.08
CA ARG A 302 -8.09 5.35 21.52
C ARG A 302 -8.43 5.39 23.00
N VAL A 303 -7.67 6.16 23.78
CA VAL A 303 -7.88 6.29 25.24
C VAL A 303 -9.24 6.92 25.56
N ASP A 304 -9.66 7.94 24.81
CA ASP A 304 -10.90 8.68 25.07
C ASP A 304 -12.18 7.89 24.77
N LEU A 305 -12.11 6.90 23.87
CA LEU A 305 -13.25 6.06 23.52
C LEU A 305 -13.19 4.68 24.15
N ASN A 306 -11.99 4.18 24.43
CA ASN A 306 -11.71 2.85 24.95
C ASN A 306 -12.48 1.72 24.21
N VAL A 307 -12.54 1.84 22.88
CA VAL A 307 -13.17 0.85 22.00
C VAL A 307 -12.11 0.13 21.18
N ARG A 308 -12.35 -1.17 20.96
CA ARG A 308 -11.51 -2.00 20.11
C ARG A 308 -11.55 -1.48 18.67
N PRO A 309 -10.39 -1.33 18.00
CA PRO A 309 -10.36 -0.99 16.59
C PRO A 309 -10.94 -2.07 15.70
N GLU A 310 -11.43 -1.65 14.55
CA GLU A 310 -12.11 -2.51 13.58
C GLU A 310 -11.62 -2.15 12.16
N LEU A 311 -11.56 -3.13 11.26
CA LEU A 311 -11.10 -2.87 9.88
C LEU A 311 -12.28 -2.42 9.02
N TYR A 312 -12.31 -1.14 8.68
CA TYR A 312 -13.41 -0.56 7.90
C TYR A 312 -13.28 -0.88 6.41
N ASN A 313 -12.07 -0.74 5.86
CA ASN A 313 -11.78 -0.93 4.46
C ASN A 313 -10.32 -1.34 4.23
N LEU A 314 -10.09 -2.07 3.14
CA LEU A 314 -8.76 -2.36 2.60
C LEU A 314 -8.79 -2.15 1.09
N ASP A 315 -8.15 -1.08 0.64
CA ASP A 315 -7.84 -0.83 -0.78
C ASP A 315 -6.36 -1.17 -1.03
N ALA A 316 -6.04 -1.68 -2.21
CA ALA A 316 -4.68 -2.06 -2.56
C ALA A 316 -4.35 -1.78 -4.02
N VAL A 317 -3.06 -1.65 -4.32
CA VAL A 317 -2.52 -1.52 -5.67
C VAL A 317 -1.16 -2.22 -5.77
N ALA A 318 -0.78 -2.66 -6.97
CA ALA A 318 0.59 -3.07 -7.24
C ALA A 318 1.48 -1.83 -7.38
N TYR A 319 2.53 -1.77 -6.58
CA TYR A 319 3.55 -0.74 -6.63
C TYR A 319 4.92 -1.40 -6.60
N GLU A 320 5.68 -1.16 -7.66
CA GLU A 320 7.01 -1.72 -7.90
C GLU A 320 7.00 -3.25 -7.81
N SER A 321 7.61 -3.81 -6.77
CA SER A 321 7.77 -5.25 -6.52
C SER A 321 6.82 -5.80 -5.45
N VAL A 322 5.79 -5.04 -5.04
CA VAL A 322 4.87 -5.44 -3.95
C VAL A 322 3.44 -4.96 -4.22
N MET A 323 2.48 -5.56 -3.52
CA MET A 323 1.17 -4.95 -3.30
C MET A 323 1.26 -4.01 -2.10
N VAL A 324 0.83 -2.76 -2.26
CA VAL A 324 0.66 -1.79 -1.15
C VAL A 324 -0.82 -1.73 -0.80
N GLY A 325 -1.13 -1.89 0.49
CA GLY A 325 -2.48 -1.86 1.03
C GLY A 325 -2.68 -0.69 2.00
N LEU A 326 -3.80 0.01 1.86
CA LEU A 326 -4.25 1.04 2.79
C LEU A 326 -5.41 0.52 3.63
N PHE A 327 -5.12 0.28 4.90
CA PHE A 327 -6.07 -0.20 5.90
C PHE A 327 -6.74 0.99 6.57
N SER A 328 -8.03 1.18 6.31
CA SER A 328 -8.84 2.16 7.06
C SER A 328 -9.22 1.56 8.40
N ILE A 329 -8.49 1.91 9.45
CA ILE A 329 -8.72 1.42 10.81
C ILE A 329 -9.70 2.35 11.52
N TRP A 330 -10.88 1.81 11.82
CA TRP A 330 -11.88 2.48 12.63
C TRP A 330 -11.51 2.36 14.09
N ARG A 331 -11.49 3.47 14.82
CA ARG A 331 -11.16 3.53 16.26
C ARG A 331 -12.29 4.09 17.11
N GLY A 332 -13.52 3.79 16.72
CA GLY A 332 -14.72 4.12 17.47
C GLY A 332 -15.67 5.11 16.83
N GLN A 333 -16.74 5.43 17.57
CA GLN A 333 -17.81 6.31 17.12
C GLN A 333 -18.11 7.32 18.23
N PHE A 334 -18.04 8.60 17.89
CA PHE A 334 -18.60 9.67 18.71
C PHE A 334 -20.06 9.92 18.33
N LYS A 335 -20.85 10.48 19.26
CA LYS A 335 -22.26 10.83 18.99
C LYS A 335 -22.38 12.12 18.19
N ASP A 336 -21.45 13.04 18.36
CA ASP A 336 -21.52 14.45 17.96
C ASP A 336 -20.41 14.88 16.99
N ARG A 337 -19.47 13.97 16.67
CA ARG A 337 -18.43 14.18 15.66
C ARG A 337 -18.17 12.95 14.81
N GLU A 338 -17.32 13.11 13.81
CA GLU A 338 -16.92 12.06 12.88
C GLU A 338 -16.28 10.84 13.55
N LYS A 339 -16.46 9.68 12.93
CA LYS A 339 -15.84 8.42 13.35
C LYS A 339 -14.33 8.41 13.05
N PRO A 340 -13.45 8.29 14.06
CA PRO A 340 -12.01 8.03 13.89
C PRO A 340 -11.74 6.93 12.87
N ASN A 341 -11.36 7.29 11.65
CA ASN A 341 -10.78 6.38 10.67
C ASN A 341 -9.43 6.92 10.24
N GLU A 342 -8.39 6.15 10.48
CA GLU A 342 -7.02 6.47 10.08
C GLU A 342 -6.53 5.43 9.08
N ILE A 343 -5.62 5.86 8.20
CA ILE A 343 -5.01 4.94 7.24
C ILE A 343 -3.72 4.40 7.82
N VAL A 344 -3.59 3.07 7.83
CA VAL A 344 -2.36 2.34 8.15
C VAL A 344 -1.90 1.60 6.89
N ALA A 345 -0.61 1.65 6.58
CA ALA A 345 -0.05 0.93 5.43
C ALA A 345 0.25 -0.54 5.77
N GLY A 346 0.14 -1.41 4.77
CA GLY A 346 0.60 -2.79 4.81
C GLY A 346 1.10 -3.25 3.44
N PHE A 347 1.89 -4.32 3.42
CA PHE A 347 2.57 -4.78 2.22
C PHE A 347 2.36 -6.28 2.01
N SER A 348 2.27 -6.71 0.75
CA SER A 348 2.14 -8.13 0.41
C SER A 348 2.95 -8.48 -0.84
N ARG A 349 3.67 -9.60 -0.79
CA ARG A 349 4.46 -10.12 -1.92
C ARG A 349 3.77 -11.22 -2.71
N ASP A 350 2.80 -11.89 -2.10
CA ASP A 350 1.95 -12.90 -2.74
C ASP A 350 0.54 -12.40 -3.06
N GLY A 351 0.21 -11.19 -2.61
CA GLY A 351 -1.08 -10.52 -2.82
C GLY A 351 -2.23 -11.09 -2.00
N PHE A 352 -1.94 -11.90 -0.96
CA PHE A 352 -2.93 -12.40 -0.01
C PHE A 352 -2.48 -12.22 1.44
N HIS A 353 -1.26 -12.58 1.79
CA HIS A 353 -0.74 -12.40 3.15
C HIS A 353 -0.14 -11.01 3.32
N TRP A 354 -0.65 -10.26 4.29
CA TRP A 354 -0.24 -8.88 4.57
C TRP A 354 0.74 -8.79 5.74
N TYR A 355 1.87 -8.12 5.52
CA TYR A 355 2.79 -7.70 6.55
C TYR A 355 2.50 -6.25 6.97
N ARG A 356 2.27 -6.03 8.26
CA ARG A 356 1.95 -4.72 8.85
C ARG A 356 2.87 -4.42 10.04
N PRO A 357 4.17 -4.14 9.80
CA PRO A 357 5.16 -3.98 10.87
C PRO A 357 4.97 -2.70 11.68
N SER A 358 4.46 -1.64 11.05
CA SER A 358 4.07 -0.40 11.74
C SER A 358 2.55 -0.32 11.80
N ARG A 359 2.01 -0.07 12.99
CA ARG A 359 0.57 0.17 13.23
C ARG A 359 0.24 1.64 13.46
N ARG A 360 1.24 2.52 13.29
CA ARG A 360 1.06 3.97 13.31
C ARG A 360 0.26 4.39 12.08
N ALA A 361 -0.53 5.46 12.23
CA ALA A 361 -1.22 6.05 11.10
C ALA A 361 -0.20 6.50 10.06
N PHE A 362 -0.30 5.96 8.85
CA PHE A 362 0.47 6.39 7.68
C PHE A 362 -0.09 7.70 7.10
N ILE A 363 -1.42 7.87 7.13
CA ILE A 363 -2.11 9.14 6.85
C ILE A 363 -3.11 9.36 8.01
N PRO A 364 -2.81 10.29 8.95
CA PRO A 364 -3.57 10.46 10.18
C PRO A 364 -4.81 11.35 10.00
N VAL A 365 -5.72 11.32 10.96
CA VAL A 365 -6.81 12.31 11.08
C VAL A 365 -6.33 13.53 11.87
N SER A 366 -7.00 14.67 11.71
CA SER A 366 -6.86 15.77 12.66
C SER A 366 -7.83 15.60 13.83
N ALA A 367 -7.39 15.99 15.03
CA ALA A 367 -8.25 16.13 16.21
C ALA A 367 -8.76 17.57 16.40
N ARG A 368 -8.30 18.53 15.57
CA ARG A 368 -8.65 19.94 15.68
C ARG A 368 -9.98 20.22 14.96
N HIS A 369 -10.87 20.93 15.66
CA HIS A 369 -12.14 21.39 15.08
C HIS A 369 -11.89 22.38 13.93
N GLY A 370 -12.67 22.25 12.86
CA GLY A 370 -12.56 23.09 11.66
C GLY A 370 -11.62 22.52 10.58
N ASP A 371 -10.78 21.55 10.91
CA ASP A 371 -9.93 20.89 9.91
C ASP A 371 -10.78 20.05 8.95
N TRP A 372 -10.38 20.01 7.67
CA TRP A 372 -11.10 19.32 6.61
C TRP A 372 -11.17 17.79 6.81
N ASN A 373 -10.27 17.24 7.63
CA ASN A 373 -10.14 15.83 7.97
C ASN A 373 -10.30 15.57 9.49
N HIS A 374 -11.12 16.39 10.16
CA HIS A 374 -11.45 16.26 11.58
C HIS A 374 -12.08 14.90 11.89
N GLY A 375 -11.24 13.95 12.30
CA GLY A 375 -11.63 12.63 12.78
C GLY A 375 -11.87 11.56 11.73
N ASN A 376 -11.85 11.79 10.41
CA ASN A 376 -12.15 10.69 9.47
C ASN A 376 -11.47 10.84 8.11
N VAL A 377 -10.52 9.95 7.86
CA VAL A 377 -9.78 9.83 6.61
C VAL A 377 -9.95 8.44 6.03
N GLN A 378 -10.24 8.34 4.72
CA GLN A 378 -10.37 7.06 4.02
C GLN A 378 -9.69 7.10 2.66
N SER A 379 -9.18 5.95 2.22
CA SER A 379 -8.43 5.78 0.99
C SER A 379 -9.29 5.97 -0.27
N ALA A 380 -8.62 6.35 -1.35
CA ALA A 380 -9.12 6.18 -2.71
C ALA A 380 -8.63 4.83 -3.29
N GLY A 381 -9.42 4.26 -4.20
CA GLY A 381 -9.00 3.20 -5.10
C GLY A 381 -7.86 3.67 -6.00
N GLY A 382 -6.99 2.73 -6.38
CA GLY A 382 -5.70 3.05 -7.02
C GLY A 382 -4.59 3.38 -6.03
N VAL A 383 -4.93 3.75 -4.79
CA VAL A 383 -4.02 3.95 -3.62
C VAL A 383 -3.00 5.08 -3.79
N CYS A 384 -2.07 4.98 -4.75
CA CYS A 384 -1.03 5.97 -4.97
C CYS A 384 -0.76 6.22 -6.45
N LEU A 385 -0.43 7.47 -6.76
CA LEU A 385 0.05 7.93 -8.06
C LEU A 385 1.53 8.27 -7.96
N LEU A 386 2.29 7.99 -9.01
CA LEU A 386 3.70 8.29 -9.09
C LEU A 386 3.89 9.62 -9.81
N VAL A 387 4.33 10.63 -9.07
CA VAL A 387 4.51 12.00 -9.59
C VAL A 387 5.95 12.40 -9.35
N GLY A 388 6.80 12.08 -10.34
CA GLY A 388 8.23 12.33 -10.27
C GLY A 388 8.90 11.55 -9.15
N ASP A 389 9.47 12.28 -8.21
CA ASP A 389 10.18 11.74 -7.06
C ASP A 389 9.26 11.52 -5.85
N ARG A 390 7.94 11.66 -6.01
CA ARG A 390 6.94 11.51 -4.95
C ARG A 390 5.83 10.53 -5.30
N LEU A 391 5.20 10.00 -4.26
CA LEU A 391 3.90 9.33 -4.35
C LEU A 391 2.81 10.27 -3.84
N PHE A 392 1.71 10.36 -4.59
CA PHE A 392 0.53 11.13 -4.24
C PHE A 392 -0.56 10.17 -3.77
N PHE A 393 -1.11 10.42 -2.58
CA PHE A 393 -2.20 9.67 -1.98
C PHE A 393 -3.41 10.58 -1.81
N TYR A 394 -4.49 10.29 -2.54
CA TYR A 394 -5.74 10.99 -2.36
C TYR A 394 -6.59 10.28 -1.32
N VAL A 395 -7.16 11.07 -0.42
CA VAL A 395 -7.99 10.57 0.67
C VAL A 395 -9.20 11.46 0.86
N SER A 396 -10.30 10.88 1.31
CA SER A 396 -11.43 11.69 1.76
C SER A 396 -11.18 12.26 3.16
N GLY A 397 -11.74 13.43 3.43
CA GLY A 397 -11.82 14.04 4.76
C GLY A 397 -13.24 14.48 5.08
N ARG A 398 -13.55 14.58 6.37
CA ARG A 398 -14.81 15.15 6.88
C ARG A 398 -14.50 16.21 7.92
N SER A 399 -15.32 17.25 7.95
CA SER A 399 -15.15 18.42 8.82
C SER A 399 -16.29 18.61 9.83
N ARG A 400 -17.22 17.65 9.93
CA ARG A 400 -18.34 17.77 10.88
C ARG A 400 -17.83 17.90 12.32
N ALA A 401 -18.38 18.87 13.04
CA ALA A 401 -18.15 19.10 14.45
C ALA A 401 -19.45 19.64 15.08
N PRO A 402 -19.57 19.64 16.43
CA PRO A 402 -20.70 20.28 17.11
C PRO A 402 -20.88 21.73 16.65
N GLY A 403 -22.09 22.09 16.21
CA GLY A 403 -22.41 23.43 15.70
C GLY A 403 -21.86 23.77 14.31
N VAL A 404 -21.13 22.87 13.65
CA VAL A 404 -20.54 23.10 12.32
C VAL A 404 -21.22 22.19 11.29
N ILE A 405 -21.71 22.80 10.22
CA ILE A 405 -22.27 22.07 9.09
C ILE A 405 -21.12 21.42 8.32
N GLY A 406 -20.98 20.11 8.50
CA GLY A 406 -19.86 19.36 7.96
C GLY A 406 -19.85 19.28 6.43
N GLN A 407 -18.67 19.36 5.87
CA GLN A 407 -18.37 19.07 4.47
C GLN A 407 -17.46 17.84 4.36
N ASN A 408 -17.66 17.13 3.25
CA ASN A 408 -16.84 16.02 2.81
C ASN A 408 -15.96 16.49 1.65
N SER A 409 -14.65 16.36 1.76
CA SER A 409 -13.68 16.89 0.79
C SER A 409 -12.60 15.88 0.42
N THR A 410 -11.83 16.15 -0.63
CA THR A 410 -10.63 15.37 -0.98
C THR A 410 -9.37 16.08 -0.53
N GLY A 411 -8.50 15.38 0.18
CA GLY A 411 -7.15 15.85 0.45
C GLY A 411 -6.09 15.00 -0.24
N LEU A 412 -4.89 15.55 -0.27
CA LEU A 412 -3.67 14.97 -0.84
C LEU A 412 -2.62 14.82 0.26
N ALA A 413 -2.08 13.61 0.43
CA ALA A 413 -0.86 13.37 1.17
C ALA A 413 0.26 12.93 0.21
N THR A 414 1.50 13.29 0.51
CA THR A 414 2.66 12.93 -0.31
C THR A 414 3.76 12.30 0.52
N ILE A 415 4.60 11.50 -0.14
CA ILE A 415 5.85 11.01 0.43
C ILE A 415 6.86 10.85 -0.72
N ARG A 416 8.16 10.80 -0.42
CA ARG A 416 9.19 10.40 -1.39
C ARG A 416 8.79 9.09 -2.09
N ARG A 417 9.07 8.94 -3.39
CA ARG A 417 8.99 7.64 -4.10
C ARG A 417 9.76 6.60 -3.31
N ASP A 418 9.17 5.41 -3.11
CA ASP A 418 9.70 4.33 -2.24
C ASP A 418 9.87 4.70 -0.76
N GLY A 419 9.42 5.87 -0.34
CA GLY A 419 9.70 6.48 0.96
C GLY A 419 9.01 5.84 2.15
N PHE A 420 8.26 4.75 1.99
CA PHE A 420 7.56 4.07 3.09
C PHE A 420 8.53 3.65 4.21
N VAL A 421 9.70 3.15 3.83
CA VAL A 421 10.71 2.62 4.74
C VAL A 421 12.10 2.97 4.25
N SER A 422 13.00 3.33 5.17
CA SER A 422 14.44 3.41 4.90
C SER A 422 15.26 2.51 5.83
N MET A 423 16.45 2.15 5.37
CA MET A 423 17.52 1.56 6.17
C MET A 423 18.57 2.66 6.42
N ASP A 424 18.75 3.02 7.68
CA ASP A 424 19.52 4.21 8.09
C ASP A 424 20.87 3.85 8.70
N ALA A 425 21.88 4.70 8.45
CA ALA A 425 23.14 4.74 9.20
C ALA A 425 23.46 6.18 9.66
N GLY A 426 24.06 6.28 10.85
CA GLY A 426 24.59 7.53 11.40
C GLY A 426 26.09 7.68 11.14
N ALA A 427 26.83 8.17 12.15
CA ALA A 427 28.29 8.34 12.08
C ALA A 427 29.04 7.02 11.95
N ALA A 428 28.62 6.01 12.73
CA ALA A 428 29.11 4.66 12.56
C ALA A 428 28.59 4.11 11.22
N GLU A 429 29.50 3.55 10.42
CA GLU A 429 29.12 2.85 9.20
C GLU A 429 28.28 1.62 9.56
N GLY A 430 27.19 1.42 8.82
CA GLY A 430 26.41 0.21 8.89
C GLY A 430 26.37 -0.50 7.54
N THR A 431 25.95 -1.76 7.58
CA THR A 431 25.93 -2.65 6.42
C THR A 431 24.58 -3.33 6.28
N LEU A 432 24.19 -3.64 5.04
CA LEU A 432 23.06 -4.50 4.73
C LEU A 432 23.50 -5.47 3.64
N THR A 433 23.37 -6.77 3.91
CA THR A 433 23.60 -7.84 2.93
C THR A 433 22.27 -8.46 2.54
N THR A 434 22.00 -8.55 1.23
CA THR A 434 20.80 -9.21 0.74
C THR A 434 20.91 -10.72 0.89
N ARG A 435 19.76 -11.42 0.91
CA ARG A 435 19.70 -12.84 0.51
C ARG A 435 20.23 -13.02 -0.92
N PRO A 436 20.53 -14.26 -1.35
CA PRO A 436 20.85 -14.51 -2.75
C PRO A 436 19.75 -13.99 -3.68
N VAL A 437 20.13 -13.15 -4.63
CA VAL A 437 19.25 -12.60 -5.65
C VAL A 437 19.74 -12.99 -7.04
N SER A 438 18.82 -13.00 -8.01
CA SER A 438 19.14 -13.13 -9.43
C SER A 438 18.41 -12.06 -10.25
N PHE A 439 19.02 -11.66 -11.36
CA PHE A 439 18.52 -10.61 -12.25
C PHE A 439 19.08 -10.79 -13.67
N ARG A 440 18.45 -10.15 -14.65
CA ARG A 440 18.89 -10.12 -16.06
C ARG A 440 19.45 -8.76 -16.49
N GLY A 441 19.24 -7.73 -15.66
CA GLY A 441 19.74 -6.39 -15.94
C GLY A 441 21.26 -6.26 -15.81
N LYS A 442 21.78 -5.08 -16.14
CA LYS A 442 23.22 -4.79 -16.25
C LYS A 442 23.67 -3.65 -15.32
N ARG A 443 22.75 -2.83 -14.83
CA ARG A 443 23.07 -1.60 -14.08
C ARG A 443 22.30 -1.56 -12.77
N LEU A 444 23.00 -1.41 -11.65
CA LEU A 444 22.40 -1.30 -10.33
C LEU A 444 21.99 0.14 -10.07
N PHE A 445 20.78 0.33 -9.58
CA PHE A 445 20.26 1.62 -9.16
C PHE A 445 19.79 1.56 -7.71
N VAL A 446 19.84 2.71 -7.04
CA VAL A 446 19.36 2.89 -5.67
C VAL A 446 18.49 4.14 -5.56
N ASN A 447 17.55 4.09 -4.62
CA ASN A 447 16.91 5.27 -4.06
C ASN A 447 17.53 5.52 -2.69
N ALA A 448 18.28 6.61 -2.55
CA ALA A 448 19.03 6.91 -1.35
C ALA A 448 19.13 8.41 -1.09
N ASN A 449 19.21 8.79 0.18
CA ASN A 449 19.73 10.08 0.59
C ASN A 449 21.06 9.84 1.31
N THR A 450 22.15 10.24 0.67
CA THR A 450 23.54 10.13 1.16
C THR A 450 24.30 11.43 0.97
N GLU A 451 23.61 12.57 0.82
CA GLU A 451 24.24 13.87 0.61
C GLU A 451 25.21 14.24 1.74
N ALA A 452 24.86 13.90 2.98
CA ALA A 452 25.69 14.12 4.17
C ALA A 452 26.75 13.02 4.42
N GLY A 453 26.88 12.05 3.53
CA GLY A 453 27.65 10.84 3.77
C GLY A 453 27.98 10.07 2.51
N GLU A 454 27.84 8.74 2.58
CA GLU A 454 28.11 7.89 1.43
C GLU A 454 27.41 6.54 1.46
N LEU A 455 27.15 6.04 0.25
CA LEU A 455 26.84 4.65 0.00
C LEU A 455 27.88 4.04 -0.95
N THR A 456 28.42 2.89 -0.60
CA THR A 456 29.16 2.01 -1.53
C THR A 456 28.55 0.62 -1.53
N VAL A 457 28.74 -0.12 -2.62
CA VAL A 457 28.17 -1.46 -2.80
C VAL A 457 29.24 -2.41 -3.29
N GLU A 458 29.27 -3.61 -2.71
CA GLU A 458 29.99 -4.73 -3.30
C GLU A 458 29.05 -5.88 -3.67
N VAL A 459 29.46 -6.69 -4.65
CA VAL A 459 28.75 -7.89 -5.06
C VAL A 459 29.50 -9.12 -4.57
N LEU A 460 28.79 -10.01 -3.88
CA LEU A 460 29.32 -11.24 -3.31
C LEU A 460 28.87 -12.45 -4.15
N ASP A 461 29.75 -13.45 -4.26
CA ASP A 461 29.40 -14.76 -4.80
C ASP A 461 28.50 -15.57 -3.83
N GLN A 462 28.09 -16.77 -4.26
CA GLN A 462 27.27 -17.65 -3.43
C GLN A 462 27.91 -18.04 -2.09
N LYS A 463 29.26 -18.02 -2.01
CA LYS A 463 30.04 -18.32 -0.81
C LYS A 463 30.29 -17.08 0.06
N GLY A 464 29.72 -15.92 -0.30
CA GLY A 464 29.87 -14.67 0.44
C GLY A 464 31.20 -13.95 0.19
N ARG A 465 31.96 -14.33 -0.85
CA ARG A 465 33.23 -13.69 -1.20
C ARG A 465 33.00 -12.56 -2.20
N ALA A 466 33.65 -11.41 -1.98
CA ALA A 466 33.56 -10.28 -2.90
C ALA A 466 34.11 -10.66 -4.28
N ILE A 467 33.35 -10.34 -5.33
CA ILE A 467 33.77 -10.55 -6.72
C ILE A 467 34.73 -9.39 -7.07
N PRO A 468 35.99 -9.66 -7.48
CA PRO A 468 37.03 -8.61 -7.56
C PRO A 468 36.63 -7.35 -8.34
N ALA A 469 36.00 -7.52 -9.52
CA ALA A 469 35.53 -6.43 -10.37
C ALA A 469 34.41 -5.57 -9.74
N PHE A 470 33.69 -6.12 -8.76
CA PHE A 470 32.56 -5.52 -8.06
C PHE A 470 32.83 -5.38 -6.56
N SER A 471 34.10 -5.36 -6.16
CA SER A 471 34.48 -5.17 -4.76
C SER A 471 34.24 -3.72 -4.33
N ARG A 472 34.14 -3.50 -3.01
CA ARG A 472 33.90 -2.16 -2.44
C ARG A 472 34.92 -1.11 -2.93
N SER A 473 36.20 -1.48 -3.08
CA SER A 473 37.27 -0.57 -3.53
C SER A 473 37.18 -0.19 -5.02
N GLN A 474 36.39 -0.95 -5.80
CA GLN A 474 36.07 -0.63 -7.19
C GLN A 474 34.79 0.20 -7.31
N CYS A 475 33.93 0.21 -6.29
CA CYS A 475 32.69 0.99 -6.28
C CYS A 475 33.01 2.49 -6.21
N ILE A 476 32.37 3.27 -7.07
CA ILE A 476 32.39 4.73 -6.99
C ILE A 476 31.35 5.12 -5.92
N PRO A 477 31.72 5.88 -4.88
CA PRO A 477 30.78 6.23 -3.82
C PRO A 477 29.61 7.10 -4.31
N VAL A 478 28.41 6.78 -3.85
CA VAL A 478 27.19 7.55 -4.10
C VAL A 478 27.03 8.63 -3.02
N ARG A 479 26.98 9.89 -3.44
CA ARG A 479 26.81 11.10 -2.60
C ARG A 479 25.71 11.99 -3.17
N ALA A 480 24.46 11.60 -2.96
CA ALA A 480 23.33 12.34 -3.51
C ALA A 480 22.06 12.11 -2.68
N ASP A 481 21.13 13.06 -2.74
CA ASP A 481 19.73 12.80 -2.44
C ASP A 481 18.96 12.60 -3.76
N ASN A 482 18.75 11.34 -4.13
CA ASN A 482 18.08 11.01 -5.39
C ASN A 482 17.25 9.72 -5.28
N THR A 483 16.12 9.70 -5.96
CA THR A 483 15.22 8.55 -6.04
C THR A 483 15.61 7.56 -7.13
N ALA A 484 16.58 7.87 -8.00
CA ALA A 484 17.14 6.96 -9.00
C ALA A 484 18.60 7.29 -9.31
N GLN A 485 19.50 6.74 -8.51
CA GLN A 485 20.95 6.92 -8.66
C GLN A 485 21.60 5.61 -9.13
N GLU A 486 22.37 5.65 -10.21
CA GLU A 486 23.18 4.52 -10.65
C GLU A 486 24.34 4.29 -9.67
N VAL A 487 24.57 3.02 -9.33
CA VAL A 487 25.76 2.54 -8.65
C VAL A 487 26.72 2.01 -9.70
N SER A 488 27.95 2.52 -9.72
CA SER A 488 28.94 2.17 -10.74
C SER A 488 30.23 1.68 -10.11
N TRP A 489 30.89 0.75 -10.81
CA TRP A 489 32.26 0.32 -10.53
C TRP A 489 33.18 0.83 -11.63
N LYS A 490 34.46 1.06 -11.32
CA LYS A 490 35.43 1.74 -12.20
C LYS A 490 35.46 1.20 -13.64
N ASN A 491 35.41 -0.11 -13.82
CA ASN A 491 35.61 -0.76 -15.13
C ASN A 491 34.64 -1.95 -15.35
N ALA A 492 33.48 -1.97 -14.70
CA ALA A 492 32.56 -3.10 -14.78
C ALA A 492 31.09 -2.70 -14.67
N ASP A 493 30.24 -3.43 -15.40
CA ASP A 493 28.80 -3.48 -15.23
C ASP A 493 28.37 -4.91 -14.82
N LEU A 494 27.11 -5.09 -14.45
CA LEU A 494 26.60 -6.37 -13.96
C LEU A 494 26.33 -7.40 -15.07
N SER A 495 26.66 -7.14 -16.34
CA SER A 495 26.35 -8.04 -17.46
C SER A 495 26.90 -9.45 -17.26
N SER A 496 28.12 -9.56 -16.71
CA SER A 496 28.79 -10.85 -16.43
C SER A 496 28.11 -11.68 -15.31
N LEU A 497 27.20 -11.06 -14.56
CA LEU A 497 26.48 -11.66 -13.44
C LEU A 497 25.01 -11.97 -13.78
N SER A 498 24.54 -11.62 -14.98
CA SER A 498 23.17 -11.90 -15.42
C SER A 498 22.81 -13.38 -15.26
N GLY A 499 21.69 -13.64 -14.57
CA GLY A 499 21.16 -14.97 -14.27
C GLY A 499 21.93 -15.72 -13.17
N ARG A 500 23.04 -15.19 -12.65
CA ARG A 500 23.84 -15.84 -11.60
C ARG A 500 23.35 -15.39 -10.22
N PRO A 501 23.19 -16.31 -9.26
CA PRO A 501 22.86 -15.93 -7.89
C PRO A 501 24.03 -15.19 -7.24
N VAL A 502 23.77 -14.00 -6.73
CA VAL A 502 24.74 -13.14 -6.04
C VAL A 502 24.09 -12.49 -4.82
N ARG A 503 24.88 -11.82 -3.98
CA ARG A 503 24.37 -10.93 -2.94
C ARG A 503 24.88 -9.52 -3.17
N PHE A 504 24.06 -8.52 -2.87
CA PHE A 504 24.53 -7.15 -2.75
C PHE A 504 24.81 -6.86 -1.28
N ARG A 505 25.98 -6.30 -0.99
CA ARG A 505 26.29 -5.73 0.32
C ARG A 505 26.47 -4.23 0.20
N PHE A 506 25.59 -3.51 0.87
CA PHE A 506 25.56 -2.07 0.96
C PHE A 506 26.32 -1.61 2.20
N TYR A 507 27.15 -0.58 2.06
CA TYR A 507 27.86 0.10 3.14
C TYR A 507 27.39 1.55 3.19
N LEU A 508 26.85 1.97 4.32
CA LEU A 508 26.19 3.25 4.47
C LEU A 508 26.73 4.01 5.68
N ARG A 509 27.01 5.29 5.50
CA ARG A 509 27.34 6.23 6.58
C ARG A 509 26.60 7.55 6.34
N TYR A 510 26.06 8.15 7.40
CA TYR A 510 25.26 9.39 7.37
C TYR A 510 24.25 9.41 6.22
N GLY A 511 23.39 8.39 6.16
CA GLY A 511 22.47 8.25 5.03
C GLY A 511 21.30 7.32 5.28
N ARG A 512 20.42 7.28 4.28
CA ARG A 512 19.19 6.49 4.25
C ARG A 512 19.09 5.79 2.89
N LEU A 513 18.94 4.46 2.90
CA LEU A 513 18.68 3.65 1.72
C LEU A 513 17.20 3.22 1.69
N TYR A 514 16.48 3.59 0.64
CA TYR A 514 15.02 3.37 0.51
C TYR A 514 14.68 2.16 -0.36
N ALA A 515 15.41 1.96 -1.47
CA ALA A 515 15.21 0.86 -2.40
C ALA A 515 16.43 0.61 -3.28
N PHE A 516 16.48 -0.54 -3.95
CA PHE A 516 17.46 -0.86 -5.00
C PHE A 516 16.82 -1.67 -6.14
N TRP A 517 17.41 -1.67 -7.34
CA TRP A 517 16.98 -2.52 -8.46
C TRP A 517 18.08 -2.64 -9.52
N VAL A 518 17.96 -3.62 -10.41
CA VAL A 518 18.87 -3.77 -11.55
C VAL A 518 18.10 -3.51 -12.85
N SER A 519 18.52 -2.49 -13.59
CA SER A 519 17.95 -2.15 -14.89
C SER A 519 18.77 -2.75 -16.04
N PRO A 520 18.17 -3.10 -17.20
CA PRO A 520 18.89 -3.53 -18.39
C PRO A 520 19.79 -2.45 -19.01
N ASP A 521 19.48 -1.18 -18.79
CA ASP A 521 20.15 -0.04 -19.42
C ASP A 521 20.21 1.21 -18.52
N ALA A 522 20.80 2.29 -19.05
CA ALA A 522 21.07 3.52 -18.31
C ALA A 522 19.82 4.37 -18.04
N SER A 523 18.65 4.03 -18.60
CA SER A 523 17.41 4.72 -18.26
C SER A 523 17.06 4.60 -16.78
N GLY A 524 17.47 3.48 -16.14
CA GLY A 524 17.09 3.16 -14.77
C GLY A 524 15.64 2.71 -14.63
N ALA A 525 14.96 2.34 -15.72
CA ALA A 525 13.62 1.76 -15.69
C ALA A 525 13.58 0.55 -14.74
N SER A 526 12.59 0.52 -13.84
CA SER A 526 12.47 -0.56 -12.84
C SER A 526 11.66 -1.75 -13.35
N TYR A 527 10.85 -1.57 -14.39
CA TYR A 527 9.87 -2.56 -14.90
C TYR A 527 8.87 -3.03 -13.83
N GLY A 528 8.78 -2.30 -12.72
CA GLY A 528 7.80 -2.51 -11.66
C GLY A 528 6.48 -1.80 -11.95
N TYR A 529 5.44 -2.16 -11.21
CA TYR A 529 4.13 -1.54 -11.39
C TYR A 529 4.09 -0.10 -10.85
N VAL A 530 3.39 0.79 -11.54
CA VAL A 530 3.39 2.24 -11.21
C VAL A 530 2.17 2.68 -10.40
N GLY A 531 1.57 1.78 -9.61
CA GLY A 531 0.37 2.11 -8.84
C GLY A 531 -0.81 2.46 -9.76
N ALA A 532 -1.45 3.60 -9.48
CA ALA A 532 -2.51 4.17 -10.30
C ALA A 532 -2.00 5.00 -11.50
N GLY A 533 -0.72 4.87 -11.84
CA GLY A 533 -0.08 5.56 -12.96
C GLY A 533 0.62 6.86 -12.55
N GLY A 534 1.02 7.64 -13.55
CA GLY A 534 1.67 8.92 -13.36
C GLY A 534 2.10 9.57 -14.68
N PRO A 535 2.40 10.88 -14.69
CA PRO A 535 2.96 11.56 -15.86
C PRO A 535 4.22 10.88 -16.39
N GLY A 536 4.31 10.74 -17.70
CA GLY A 536 5.45 10.13 -18.38
C GLY A 536 5.37 8.60 -18.54
N PHE A 537 4.49 7.91 -17.83
CA PHE A 537 4.25 6.47 -18.06
C PHE A 537 3.25 6.27 -19.20
N THR A 538 3.40 5.16 -19.93
CA THR A 538 2.54 4.77 -21.06
C THR A 538 1.65 3.57 -20.75
N GLY A 539 1.88 2.89 -19.64
CA GLY A 539 1.19 1.67 -19.25
C GLY A 539 1.32 1.39 -17.75
N PRO A 540 1.02 0.16 -17.30
CA PRO A 540 0.98 -0.18 -15.88
C PRO A 540 2.37 -0.37 -15.24
N THR A 541 3.45 -0.35 -16.01
CA THR A 541 4.82 -0.58 -15.54
C THR A 541 5.80 0.52 -15.94
N ASP A 542 6.84 0.70 -15.13
CA ASP A 542 7.92 1.66 -15.36
C ASP A 542 8.88 1.15 -16.44
N THR A 543 8.64 1.54 -17.68
CA THR A 543 9.50 1.25 -18.85
C THR A 543 10.36 2.44 -19.27
N VAL A 544 10.32 3.53 -18.51
CA VAL A 544 10.87 4.84 -18.88
C VAL A 544 11.98 5.31 -17.93
N GLY A 545 12.00 4.83 -16.69
CA GLY A 545 13.04 5.13 -15.70
C GLY A 545 13.12 6.61 -15.36
N THR A 546 14.33 7.15 -15.34
CA THR A 546 14.62 8.56 -15.05
C THR A 546 14.01 9.54 -16.05
N GLY A 547 13.53 9.05 -17.20
CA GLY A 547 12.81 9.87 -18.18
C GLY A 547 11.56 10.57 -17.62
N ILE A 548 10.93 10.00 -16.58
CA ILE A 548 9.72 10.57 -15.98
C ILE A 548 9.93 11.97 -15.38
N TYR A 549 11.14 12.27 -14.90
CA TYR A 549 11.40 13.54 -14.22
C TYR A 549 11.31 14.73 -15.19
N LYS A 550 11.41 14.49 -16.50
CA LYS A 550 11.17 15.51 -17.55
C LYS A 550 9.70 15.92 -17.68
N HIS A 551 8.78 15.07 -17.19
CA HIS A 551 7.35 15.27 -17.28
C HIS A 551 6.73 15.76 -15.97
N CYS A 552 7.54 15.99 -14.95
CA CYS A 552 7.07 16.30 -13.61
C CYS A 552 7.10 17.80 -13.35
N CYS A 553 5.91 18.38 -13.18
CA CYS A 553 5.73 19.77 -12.71
C CYS A 553 5.71 19.85 -11.16
N ALA A 554 5.76 18.73 -10.44
CA ALA A 554 5.44 18.70 -9.01
C ALA A 554 6.48 19.33 -8.08
N SER A 555 7.76 19.39 -8.46
CA SER A 555 8.79 20.01 -7.60
C SER A 555 8.64 21.52 -7.49
N GLU A 556 8.02 22.18 -8.48
CA GLU A 556 7.75 23.62 -8.47
C GLU A 556 6.38 23.98 -7.84
N ILE A 557 5.46 23.01 -7.67
CA ILE A 557 4.08 23.27 -7.21
C ILE A 557 3.87 22.90 -5.72
N LEU A 558 4.70 22.00 -5.17
CA LEU A 558 4.60 21.57 -3.77
C LEU A 558 5.41 22.45 -2.78
N HIS A 559 6.22 23.37 -3.31
CA HIS A 559 6.96 24.40 -2.58
C HIS A 559 6.41 25.77 -2.94
#